data_AF-A0A6J6NDX3-F1
#
_entry.id   AF-A0A6J6NDX3-F1
#
_cell.length_a   1.000
_cell.length_b   1.000
_cell.length_c   1.000
_cell.angle_alpha   90.00
_cell.angle_beta   90.00
_cell.angle_gamma   90.00
#
_symmetry.space_group_name_H-M   'P 1'
#
loop_
_entity.id
_entity.type
_entity.pdbx_description
1 polymer ?
#
loop_
_entity_poly.entity_id
_entity_poly.type
_entity_poly.pdbx_seq_one_letter_code
_entity_poly.pdbx_strand_id
1 'polypeptide(L)'
;MSSHPGEHAQHTPDERSAPQISRLSAVTHLIAGRDAYLVGHSVLHCPWSPTGPVDERFAAHWWRKGYALARLDATSSDEILDQDDEE
;
A
#
# COMPACT_ATOMS: atom_id res chain seq x y z
N MET A 1 19.69 -36.60 43.01
CA MET A 1 18.23 -36.33 42.96
C MET A 1 18.09 -34.83 43.12
N SER A 2 18.22 -34.06 42.02
CA SER A 2 17.10 -33.54 41.19
C SER A 2 16.10 -32.77 42.07
N SER A 3 15.88 -31.45 41.94
CA SER A 3 15.78 -30.68 40.70
C SER A 3 15.98 -29.17 40.98
N HIS A 4 16.74 -28.48 40.13
CA HIS A 4 16.33 -27.18 39.61
C HIS A 4 15.89 -27.43 38.16
N PRO A 5 14.83 -26.77 37.70
CA PRO A 5 15.10 -25.67 36.80
C PRO A 5 14.22 -24.46 37.10
N GLY A 6 14.85 -23.29 37.13
CA GLY A 6 14.14 -22.02 37.07
C GLY A 6 13.28 -21.97 35.81
N GLU A 7 12.06 -21.47 35.99
CA GLU A 7 11.12 -21.14 34.94
C GLU A 7 11.75 -20.11 33.99
N HIS A 8 12.47 -20.58 32.99
CA HIS A 8 12.65 -19.82 31.77
C HIS A 8 11.33 -19.91 31.03
N ALA A 9 10.39 -19.01 31.34
CA ALA A 9 9.32 -18.67 30.43
C ALA A 9 9.98 -18.17 29.14
N GLN A 10 10.21 -19.08 28.21
CA GLN A 10 10.62 -18.78 26.86
C GLN A 10 9.55 -17.87 26.30
N HIS A 11 9.94 -16.61 26.06
CA HIS A 11 9.16 -15.62 25.34
C HIS A 11 8.72 -16.28 24.03
N THR A 12 7.47 -16.71 23.95
CA THR A 12 6.87 -17.09 22.66
C THR A 12 6.86 -15.80 21.85
N PRO A 13 7.54 -15.73 20.69
CA PRO A 13 7.44 -14.55 19.85
C PRO A 13 5.96 -14.38 19.49
N ASP A 14 5.36 -13.30 19.98
CA ASP A 14 3.98 -12.96 19.76
C ASP A 14 3.75 -12.90 18.24
N GLU A 15 2.98 -13.85 17.71
CA GLU A 15 2.61 -14.00 16.29
C GLU A 15 1.90 -12.76 15.72
N ARG A 16 1.67 -11.73 16.54
CA ARG A 16 1.10 -10.44 16.17
C ARG A 16 2.12 -9.36 15.82
N SER A 17 3.39 -9.71 15.62
CA SER A 17 4.34 -8.81 14.97
C SER A 17 4.12 -8.76 13.46
N ALA A 18 2.89 -8.44 13.04
CA ALA A 18 2.72 -7.82 11.73
C ALA A 18 3.54 -6.52 11.76
N PRO A 19 4.38 -6.25 10.75
CA PRO A 19 5.12 -4.99 10.71
C PRO A 19 4.10 -3.87 10.90
N GLN A 20 4.33 -2.98 11.88
CA GLN A 20 3.42 -1.88 12.15
C GLN A 20 3.39 -1.00 10.90
N ILE A 21 2.43 -1.30 10.03
CA ILE A 21 2.17 -0.56 8.81
C ILE A 21 1.86 0.87 9.25
N SER A 22 2.82 1.76 9.04
CA SER A 22 2.61 3.18 9.29
C SER A 22 1.52 3.65 8.31
N ARG A 23 0.34 3.99 8.84
CA ARG A 23 -0.77 4.54 8.07
C ARG A 23 -0.34 5.73 7.23
N LEU A 24 0.54 6.58 7.78
CA LEU A 24 1.11 7.71 7.05
C LEU A 24 1.88 7.23 5.81
N SER A 25 2.72 6.19 5.96
CA SER A 25 3.45 5.60 4.85
C SER A 25 2.49 5.05 3.78
N ALA A 26 1.43 4.33 4.16
CA ALA A 26 0.42 3.86 3.20
C ALA A 26 -0.19 5.01 2.39
N VAL A 27 -0.60 6.07 3.07
CA VAL A 27 -1.25 7.24 2.45
C VAL A 27 -0.30 7.96 1.49
N THR A 28 0.96 8.17 1.88
CA THR A 28 1.97 8.80 1.01
C THR A 28 2.14 8.05 -0.30
N HIS A 29 2.27 6.71 -0.24
CA HIS A 29 2.44 5.90 -1.45
C HIS A 29 1.16 5.82 -2.30
N LEU A 30 -0.02 5.85 -1.66
CA LEU A 30 -1.30 5.88 -2.36
C LEU A 30 -1.49 7.19 -3.12
N ILE A 31 -1.17 8.34 -2.52
CA ILE A 31 -1.22 9.65 -3.19
C ILE A 31 -0.22 9.68 -4.34
N ALA A 32 1.02 9.26 -4.10
CA ALA A 32 2.06 9.29 -5.12
C ALA A 32 1.71 8.40 -6.33
N GLY A 33 1.10 7.23 -6.11
CA GLY A 33 0.63 6.36 -7.19
C GLY A 33 -0.51 6.96 -8.00
N ARG A 34 -1.44 7.68 -7.35
CA ARG A 34 -2.50 8.43 -8.02
C ARG A 34 -1.93 9.54 -8.89
N ASP A 35 -1.03 10.35 -8.34
CA ASP A 35 -0.41 11.45 -9.08
C ASP A 35 0.35 10.94 -10.30
N ALA A 36 1.05 9.81 -10.17
CA ALA A 36 1.76 9.19 -11.29
C ALA A 36 0.84 8.84 -12.47
N TYR A 37 -0.37 8.35 -12.22
CA TYR A 37 -1.35 8.14 -13.28
C TYR A 37 -1.74 9.46 -13.94
N LEU A 38 -2.05 10.48 -13.12
CA LEU A 38 -2.49 11.80 -13.61
C LEU A 38 -1.43 12.50 -14.48
N VAL A 39 -0.14 12.29 -14.19
CA VAL A 39 0.97 12.85 -14.99
C VAL A 39 1.48 11.92 -16.10
N GLY A 40 0.82 10.77 -16.33
CA GLY A 40 1.19 9.83 -17.40
C GLY A 40 2.46 9.01 -17.15
N HIS A 41 2.88 8.88 -15.88
CA HIS A 41 3.99 8.02 -15.50
C HIS A 41 3.61 6.53 -15.52
N SER A 42 4.59 5.65 -15.67
CA SER A 42 4.35 4.20 -15.67
C SER A 42 4.12 3.64 -14.26
N VAL A 43 3.09 2.81 -14.11
CA VAL A 43 2.81 2.05 -12.87
C VAL A 43 3.94 1.08 -12.48
N LEU A 44 4.75 0.65 -13.45
CA LEU A 44 5.83 -0.33 -13.23
C LEU A 44 7.04 0.28 -12.53
N HIS A 45 7.21 1.59 -12.62
CA HIS A 45 8.33 2.32 -12.03
C HIS A 45 7.85 3.08 -10.79
N CYS A 46 7.87 2.41 -9.64
CA CYS A 46 7.75 3.10 -8.36
C CYS A 46 9.08 3.82 -8.08
N PRO A 47 9.12 5.17 -8.05
CA PRO A 47 10.36 5.92 -7.88
C PRO A 47 10.91 5.89 -6.44
N TRP A 48 10.20 5.25 -5.52
CA TRP A 48 10.57 5.20 -4.11
C TRP A 48 11.69 4.18 -3.89
N SER A 49 12.90 4.72 -3.78
CA SER A 49 14.13 4.02 -3.42
C SER A 49 14.13 3.65 -1.93
N PRO A 50 14.72 2.50 -1.52
CA PRO A 50 14.75 1.99 -0.14
C PRO A 50 15.57 2.83 0.86
N THR A 51 15.73 4.14 0.65
CA THR A 51 16.53 5.01 1.52
C THR A 51 15.86 5.35 2.87
N GLY A 52 14.88 4.56 3.29
CA GLY A 52 14.24 4.63 4.61
C GLY A 52 13.73 3.25 5.03
N PRO A 53 13.26 3.08 6.28
CA PRO A 53 12.85 1.78 6.85
C PRO A 53 11.54 1.21 6.26
N VAL A 54 11.11 1.68 5.08
CA VAL A 54 9.86 1.25 4.45
C VAL A 54 10.14 0.06 3.55
N ASP A 55 9.42 -1.03 3.78
CA ASP A 55 9.44 -2.23 2.94
C ASP A 55 9.07 -1.89 1.49
N GLU A 56 9.89 -2.31 0.53
CA GLU A 56 9.70 -2.01 -0.90
C GLU A 56 8.40 -2.61 -1.45
N ARG A 57 8.01 -3.81 -0.98
CA ARG A 57 6.75 -4.45 -1.37
C ARG A 57 5.57 -3.66 -0.84
N PHE A 58 5.69 -3.12 0.37
CA PHE A 58 4.69 -2.23 0.94
C PHE A 58 4.53 -0.95 0.10
N ALA A 59 5.63 -0.28 -0.24
CA ALA A 59 5.64 0.91 -1.08
C ALA A 59 5.01 0.64 -2.45
N ALA A 60 5.44 -0.44 -3.12
CA ALA A 60 4.93 -0.85 -4.42
C ALA A 60 3.44 -1.22 -4.39
N HIS A 61 2.96 -1.87 -3.33
CA HIS A 61 1.55 -2.24 -3.18
C HIS A 61 0.64 -1.00 -3.11
N TRP A 62 0.97 -0.04 -2.25
CA TRP A 62 0.17 1.18 -2.08
C TRP A 62 0.28 2.12 -3.28
N TRP A 63 1.45 2.20 -3.91
CA TRP A 63 1.63 2.89 -5.19
C TRP A 63 0.71 2.34 -6.28
N ARG A 64 0.73 1.02 -6.51
CA ARG A 64 -0.12 0.38 -7.54
C ARG A 64 -1.60 0.57 -7.24
N LYS A 65 -2.00 0.55 -5.96
CA LYS A 65 -3.38 0.85 -5.56
C LYS A 65 -3.78 2.27 -5.91
N GLY A 66 -2.96 3.28 -5.57
CA GLY A 66 -3.22 4.67 -5.93
C GLY A 66 -3.38 4.88 -7.43
N TYR A 67 -2.49 4.25 -8.21
CA TYR A 67 -2.54 4.29 -9.67
C TYR A 67 -3.82 3.66 -10.22
N ALA A 68 -4.21 2.50 -9.70
CA ALA A 68 -5.42 1.80 -10.14
C ALA A 68 -6.69 2.59 -9.82
N LEU A 69 -6.77 3.23 -8.65
CA LEU A 69 -7.90 4.08 -8.27
C LEU A 69 -8.03 5.27 -9.23
N ALA A 70 -6.93 5.95 -9.54
CA ALA A 70 -6.94 7.07 -10.48
C ALA A 70 -7.38 6.66 -11.89
N ARG A 71 -6.97 5.48 -12.33
CA ARG A 71 -7.42 4.89 -13.60
C ARG A 71 -8.91 4.60 -13.61
N LEU A 72 -9.45 4.05 -12.53
CA LEU A 72 -10.89 3.77 -12.40
C LEU A 72 -11.72 5.04 -12.40
N ASP A 73 -11.28 6.09 -11.68
CA ASP A 73 -11.93 7.40 -11.66
C ASP A 73 -12.01 8.01 -13.06
N ALA A 74 -10.93 7.89 -13.85
CA ALA A 74 -10.91 8.36 -15.23
C ALA A 74 -11.88 7.58 -16.12
N THR A 75 -11.91 6.24 -16.01
CA THR A 75 -12.84 5.41 -16.81
C THR A 75 -14.31 5.58 -16.40
N SER A 76 -14.57 5.85 -15.12
CA SER A 76 -15.93 6.14 -14.62
C SER A 76 -16.43 7.49 -15.09
N SER A 77 -15.53 8.43 -15.40
CA SER A 77 -15.92 9.76 -15.89
C SER A 77 -16.36 9.72 -17.36
N ASP A 78 -15.80 8.79 -18.15
CA ASP A 78 -16.19 8.61 -19.56
C ASP A 78 -17.58 7.96 -19.72
N GLU A 79 -18.04 7.15 -18.76
CA GLU A 79 -19.37 6.49 -18.83
C GLU A 79 -20.57 7.43 -18.53
N ILE A 80 -20.33 8.66 -18.07
CA ILE A 80 -21.41 9.58 -17.65
C ILE A 80 -21.92 10.47 -18.82
N LEU A 81 -21.28 10.44 -19.99
CA LEU A 81 -21.60 11.34 -21.11
C LEU A 81 -22.67 10.83 -22.11
N ASP A 82 -23.31 9.69 -21.86
CA ASP A 82 -24.29 9.06 -22.79
C ASP A 82 -25.76 9.07 -22.29
N GLN A 83 -26.13 9.96 -21.36
CA GLN A 83 -27.53 10.04 -20.87
C GLN A 83 -28.10 11.46 -20.95
N ASP A 84 -28.31 11.96 -22.17
CA ASP A 84 -29.32 12.99 -22.45
C ASP A 84 -29.54 13.04 -23.98
N ASP A 85 -30.37 12.12 -24.49
CA ASP A 85 -31.12 12.28 -25.75
C ASP A 85 -32.16 11.13 -25.83
N GLU A 86 -33.21 11.22 -25.01
CA GLU A 86 -34.50 10.61 -25.36
C GLU A 86 -35.50 11.75 -25.59
N GLU A 87 -35.84 11.95 -26.87
CA GLU A 87 -36.82 12.89 -27.44
C GLU A 87 -38.27 12.53 -27.08
#